data_AF-A0A1A3GY27-F1
#
_entry.id   AF-A0A1A3GY27-F1
#
_cell.length_a   1.000
_cell.length_b   1.000
_cell.length_c   1.000
_cell.angle_alpha   90.00
_cell.angle_beta   90.00
_cell.angle_gamma   90.00
#
_symmetry.space_group_name_H-M   'P 1'
#
loop_
_entity.id
_entity.type
_entity.pdbx_description
1 polymer ?
#
loop_
_entity_poly.entity_id
_entity_poly.type
_entity_poly.pdbx_seq_one_letter_code
_entity_poly.pdbx_strand_id
1 'polypeptide(L)' 'MGCKLIIGKLRKAGIDPAIIDITKDEGAEAFVKELGALGVPVVTSSVMDPILGFKLDAVDELISLYPKSAA' A
#
# COMPACT_ATOMS: atom_id res chain seq x y z
N MET A 1 7.91 -8.98 7.61
CA MET A 1 9.07 -8.45 6.85
C MET A 1 8.66 -7.67 5.61
N GLY A 2 7.63 -8.11 4.87
CA GLY A 2 7.15 -7.44 3.64
C GLY A 2 6.74 -5.97 3.78
N CYS A 3 6.09 -5.55 4.88
CA CYS A 3 5.67 -4.16 5.07
C CYS A 3 6.86 -3.17 5.01
N LYS A 4 7.96 -3.49 5.70
CA LYS A 4 9.16 -2.64 5.72
C LYS A 4 9.80 -2.48 4.34
N LEU A 5 9.75 -3.54 3.52
CA LEU A 5 10.30 -3.52 2.16
C LEU A 5 9.47 -2.63 1.23
N ILE A 6 8.14 -2.76 1.28
CA ILE A 6 7.25 -1.90 0.49
C ILE A 6 7.40 -0.43 0.90
N ILE A 7 7.41 -0.12 2.20
CA ILE A 7 7.62 1.25 2.70
C ILE A 7 8.97 1.80 2.20
N GLY A 8 10.04 1.02 2.31
CA GLY A 8 11.36 1.44 1.83
C GLY A 8 11.40 1.68 0.32
N LYS A 9 10.65 0.90 -0.46
CA LYS A 9 10.57 1.04 -1.91
C LYS A 9 9.80 2.31 -2.32
N LEU A 10 8.65 2.55 -1.70
CA LEU A 10 7.85 3.76 -1.91
C LEU A 10 8.66 5.01 -1.56
N ARG A 11 9.33 5.03 -0.40
CA ARG A 11 10.16 6.16 0.02
C ARG A 11 11.35 6.41 -0.89
N LYS A 12 12.00 5.37 -1.40
CA LYS A 12 13.07 5.50 -2.40
C LYS A 12 12.59 6.11 -3.71
N ALA A 13 11.31 5.91 -4.05
CA ALA A 13 10.67 6.52 -5.20
C ALA A 13 10.15 7.95 -4.91
N GLY A 14 10.41 8.51 -3.72
CA GLY A 14 9.93 9.83 -3.32
C GLY A 14 8.47 9.88 -2.86
N ILE A 15 7.83 8.72 -2.67
CA ILE A 15 6.47 8.61 -2.15
C ILE A 15 6.56 8.39 -0.63
N ASP A 16 5.96 9.26 0.16
CA ASP A 16 5.84 9.03 1.61
C ASP A 16 4.45 8.46 1.95
N PRO A 17 4.35 7.13 2.18
CA PRO A 17 3.06 6.50 2.46
C PRO A 17 2.61 6.75 3.91
N ALA A 18 1.32 6.97 4.09
CA ALA A 18 0.68 6.90 5.41
C ALA A 18 0.66 5.44 5.90
N ILE A 19 1.30 5.17 7.03
CA ILE A 19 1.38 3.82 7.61
C ILE A 19 0.29 3.69 8.67
N ILE A 20 -0.65 2.77 8.44
CA ILE A 20 -1.73 2.46 9.37
C ILE A 20 -1.46 1.08 9.99
N ASP A 21 -1.50 1.01 11.32
CA ASP A 21 -1.41 -0.23 12.08
C ASP A 21 -2.81 -0.78 12.33
N ILE A 22 -3.23 -1.73 11.49
CA ILE A 22 -4.57 -2.33 11.56
C ILE A 22 -4.85 -3.04 12.90
N THR A 23 -3.81 -3.41 13.65
CA THR A 23 -4.01 -4.05 14.97
C THR A 23 -4.47 -3.07 16.05
N LYS A 24 -4.43 -1.77 15.75
CA LYS A 24 -4.82 -0.68 16.65
C LYS A 24 -6.00 0.13 16.13
N ASP A 25 -6.50 -0.21 14.96
CA ASP A 25 -7.58 0.50 14.28
C ASP A 25 -8.57 -0.52 13.73
N GLU A 26 -9.66 -0.73 14.46
CA GLU A 26 -10.71 -1.69 14.12
C GLU A 26 -11.38 -1.34 12.78
N GLY A 27 -11.46 -0.06 12.42
CA GLY A 27 -12.01 0.39 11.14
C GLY A 27 -11.10 0.02 9.97
N ALA A 28 -9.80 0.20 10.13
CA ALA A 28 -8.82 -0.23 9.14
C ALA A 28 -8.75 -1.75 9.01
N GLU A 29 -8.89 -2.49 10.12
CA GLU A 29 -8.98 -3.96 10.10
C GLU A 29 -10.22 -4.43 9.32
N ALA A 30 -11.39 -3.86 9.61
CA ALA A 30 -12.64 -4.17 8.91
C ALA A 30 -12.53 -3.87 7.41
N PHE A 31 -12.01 -2.69 7.05
CA PHE A 31 -11.79 -2.30 5.66
C PHE A 31 -10.88 -3.29 4.91
N VAL A 32 -9.77 -3.70 5.53
CA VAL A 32 -8.84 -4.67 4.95
C VAL A 32 -9.50 -6.05 4.76
N LYS A 33 -10.36 -6.47 5.69
CA LYS A 33 -11.15 -7.71 5.57
C LYS A 33 -12.18 -7.63 4.45
N GLU A 34 -12.89 -6.50 4.32
CA GLU A 34 -13.87 -6.29 3.25
C GLU A 34 -13.24 -6.31 1.85
N LEU A 35 -12.01 -5.82 1.72
CA LEU A 35 -11.21 -5.95 0.50
C LEU A 35 -10.84 -7.41 0.15
N GLY A 36 -11.13 -8.37 1.02
CA GLY A 36 -10.76 -9.78 0.83
C GLY A 36 -9.26 -10.03 1.05
N ALA A 37 -8.56 -9.14 1.74
CA ALA A 37 -7.16 -9.34 2.04
C ALA A 37 -6.97 -10.49 3.04
N LEU A 38 -6.20 -11.50 2.64
CA LEU A 38 -5.86 -12.62 3.53
C LEU A 38 -4.72 -12.29 4.50
N GLY A 39 -4.11 -11.12 4.38
CA GLY A 39 -3.01 -10.67 5.23
C GLY A 39 -2.38 -9.35 4.80
N VAL A 40 -1.35 -8.94 5.55
CA VAL A 40 -0.58 -7.72 5.32
C VAL A 40 0.71 -8.01 4.53
N PRO A 41 1.27 -7.03 3.80
CA PRO A 41 0.84 -5.64 3.65
C PRO A 41 -0.37 -5.46 2.72
N VAL A 42 -1.14 -4.41 2.94
CA VAL A 42 -2.14 -3.89 2.00
C VAL A 42 -1.75 -2.46 1.66
N VAL A 43 -1.69 -2.13 0.36
CA VAL A 43 -1.37 -0.78 -0.12
C VAL A 43 -2.59 -0.24 -0.85
N THR A 44 -3.10 0.89 -0.38
CA THR A 44 -4.20 1.61 -1.04
C THR A 44 -3.66 2.87 -1.71
N SER A 45 -4.28 3.26 -2.81
CA SER A 45 -3.94 4.47 -3.54
C SER A 45 -5.17 5.03 -4.25
N SER A 46 -5.10 6.28 -4.70
CA SER A 46 -6.14 6.89 -5.54
C SER A 46 -5.95 6.64 -7.03
N VAL A 47 -4.81 6.08 -7.44
CA VAL A 47 -4.43 5.97 -8.86
C VAL A 47 -4.63 4.57 -9.43
N MET A 48 -4.79 3.56 -8.57
CA MET A 48 -5.05 2.17 -8.96
C MET A 48 -5.70 1.39 -7.81
N ASP A 49 -6.20 0.19 -8.14
CA ASP A 49 -6.80 -0.74 -7.18
C ASP A 49 -5.86 -1.11 -6.01
N PRO A 50 -6.42 -1.45 -4.84
CA PRO A 50 -5.64 -1.86 -3.68
C PRO A 50 -4.74 -3.07 -3.97
N ILE A 51 -3.47 -2.96 -3.60
CA ILE A 51 -2.50 -4.05 -3.69
C ILE A 51 -2.62 -4.88 -2.43
N LEU A 52 -3.18 -6.08 -2.58
CA LEU A 52 -3.34 -7.03 -1.48
C LEU A 52 -2.13 -7.96 -1.40
N GLY A 53 -1.46 -7.98 -0.24
CA GLY A 53 -0.30 -8.80 0.03
C GLY A 53 1.02 -8.22 -0.49
N PHE A 54 2.08 -9.02 -0.38
CA PHE A 54 3.42 -8.61 -0.78
C PHE A 54 3.64 -8.82 -2.29
N LYS A 55 3.30 -7.82 -3.10
CA LYS A 55 3.46 -7.84 -4.57
C LYS A 55 4.36 -6.69 -5.02
N LEU A 56 5.63 -6.98 -5.31
CA LEU A 56 6.61 -5.94 -5.66
C LEU A 56 6.36 -5.34 -7.05
N ASP A 57 5.92 -6.13 -8.02
CA ASP A 57 5.62 -5.67 -9.39
C ASP A 57 4.46 -4.68 -9.40
N ALA A 58 3.39 -4.96 -8.66
CA ALA A 58 2.25 -4.05 -8.51
C ALA A 58 2.66 -2.73 -7.82
N VAL A 59 3.62 -2.80 -6.89
CA VAL A 59 4.17 -1.59 -6.25
C VAL A 59 5.04 -0.78 -7.22
N ASP A 60 5.80 -1.42 -8.12
CA ASP A 60 6.52 -0.71 -9.18
C ASP A 60 5.54 -0.01 -10.14
N GLU A 61 4.44 -0.67 -10.49
CA GLU A 61 3.38 -0.08 -11.30
C GLU A 61 2.78 1.16 -10.62
N LEU A 62 2.43 1.04 -9.33
CA LEU A 62 1.97 2.17 -8.53
C LEU A 62 2.95 3.35 -8.56
N ILE A 63 4.25 3.06 -8.37
CA ILE A 63 5.32 4.07 -8.40
C ILE A 63 5.39 4.74 -9.78
N SER A 64 5.23 3.98 -10.86
CA SER A 64 5.24 4.50 -12.23
C SER A 64 4.05 5.42 -12.52
N LEU A 65 2.89 5.17 -11.90
CA LEU A 65 1.66 5.95 -12.07
C LEU A 65 1.63 7.22 -11.19
N TYR A 66 2.24 7.18 -10.00
CA TYR A 66 2.25 8.28 -9.03
C TYR A 66 2.78 9.64 -9.55
N PRO A 67 3.84 9.73 -10.39
CA PRO A 67 4.34 11.01 -10.90
C PRO A 67 3.37 11.73 -11.86
N LYS A 68 2.23 11.13 -12.25
CA LYS A 68 1.21 11.80 -13.09
C LYS A 68 0.13 12.55 -12.31
N SER A 69 0.09 12.49 -10.97
CA SER A 69 -0.96 13.13 -10.15
C SER A 69 -0.48 14.25 -9.23
N ALA A 70 0.82 14.58 -9.22
CA ALA A 70 1.39 15.62 -8.36
C ALA A 70 1.83 16.89 -9.13
N ALA A 71 1.20 17.16 -10.29
CA ALA A 71 1.39 18.39 -11.07
C ALA A 71 0.20 19.35 -10.88
#